data_AF-A0A954EP02-F1
#
_entry.id   AF-A0A954EP02-F1
#
_cell.length_a   1.000
_cell.length_b   1.000
_cell.length_c   1.000
_cell.angle_alpha   90.00
_cell.angle_beta   90.00
_cell.angle_gamma   90.00
#
_symmetry.space_group_name_H-M   'P 1'
#
loop_
_entity.id
_entity.type
_entity.pdbx_description
1 polymer ?
#
loop_
_entity_poly.entity_id
_entity_poly.type
_entity_poly.pdbx_seq_one_letter_code
_entity_poly.pdbx_strand_id
1 'polypeptide(L)'
;LLEVATSLTRFFRNESCGKCVPCRLGTEQAVRILESRGARPLSVDQRTLLGELDETLRQTSICGLGQVSLTPLRSLLNSASLSPSTSPPSQS
;
A
#
# COMPACT_ATOMS: atom_id res chain seq x y z
N LEU A 1 6.80 -1.83 -13.74
CA LEU A 1 7.01 -1.44 -12.32
C LEU A 1 5.83 -1.80 -11.41
N LEU A 2 4.59 -1.41 -11.75
CA LEU A 2 3.41 -1.72 -10.91
C LEU A 2 3.17 -3.23 -10.72
N GLU A 3 3.43 -4.05 -11.73
CA GLU A 3 3.36 -5.52 -11.61
C GLU A 3 4.38 -6.08 -10.61
N VAL A 4 5.61 -5.55 -10.61
CA VAL A 4 6.66 -5.93 -9.65
C VAL A 4 6.22 -5.57 -8.24
N ALA A 5 5.70 -4.36 -8.04
CA ALA A 5 5.16 -3.98 -6.73
C ALA A 5 3.98 -4.86 -6.31
N THR A 6 3.10 -5.25 -7.25
CA THR A 6 2.00 -6.19 -6.97
C THR A 6 2.52 -7.55 -6.50
N SER A 7 3.57 -8.08 -7.14
CA SER A 7 4.21 -9.33 -6.71
C SER A 7 4.88 -9.22 -5.35
N LEU A 8 5.53 -8.09 -5.04
CA LEU A 8 6.10 -7.84 -3.72
C LEU A 8 5.02 -7.71 -2.63
N THR A 9 3.91 -7.02 -2.92
CA THR A 9 2.78 -6.93 -1.99
C THR A 9 2.15 -8.31 -1.73
N ARG A 10 2.04 -9.17 -2.76
CA ARG A 10 1.63 -10.57 -2.57
C ARG A 10 2.59 -11.35 -1.67
N PHE A 11 3.89 -11.17 -1.84
CA PHE A 11 4.89 -11.79 -0.98
C PHE A 11 4.68 -11.38 0.48
N PHE A 12 4.58 -10.08 0.77
CA PHE A 12 4.33 -9.62 2.14
C PHE A 12 3.00 -10.09 2.73
N ARG A 13 1.95 -10.21 1.91
CA ARG A 13 0.67 -10.81 2.32
C ARG A 13 0.88 -12.27 2.74
N ASN A 14 1.60 -13.05 1.94
CA ASN A 14 1.87 -14.46 2.22
C ASN A 14 2.75 -14.65 3.47
N GLU A 15 3.73 -13.77 3.68
CA GLU A 15 4.63 -13.79 4.85
C GLU A 15 4.04 -13.13 6.10
N SER A 16 2.78 -12.68 6.04
CA SER A 16 2.11 -12.15 7.22
C SER A 16 1.94 -13.27 8.25
N CYS A 17 2.51 -13.09 9.45
CA CYS A 17 2.31 -14.02 10.57
C CYS A 17 0.90 -13.95 11.18
N GLY A 18 0.04 -13.04 10.70
CA GLY A 18 -1.36 -12.92 11.11
C GLY A 18 -1.63 -12.29 12.48
N LYS A 19 -0.60 -11.91 13.25
CA LYS A 19 -0.73 -11.41 14.63
C LYS A 19 -1.38 -10.04 14.77
N CYS A 20 -1.18 -9.14 13.80
CA CYS A 20 -1.83 -7.82 13.81
C CYS A 20 -2.80 -7.68 12.64
N VAL A 21 -4.01 -7.21 12.95
CA VAL A 21 -5.09 -6.94 12.00
C VAL A 21 -4.64 -6.01 10.85
N PRO A 22 -3.96 -4.87 11.09
CA PRO A 22 -3.54 -3.98 10.00
C PRO A 22 -2.66 -4.70 8.97
N CYS A 23 -1.65 -5.46 9.40
CA CYS A 23 -0.82 -6.23 8.46
C CYS A 23 -1.62 -7.34 7.76
N ARG A 24 -2.39 -8.15 8.50
CA ARG A 24 -3.10 -9.31 7.93
C ARG A 24 -4.15 -8.90 6.90
N LEU A 25 -5.05 -7.99 7.27
CA LEU A 25 -6.16 -7.58 6.40
C LEU A 25 -5.74 -6.49 5.41
N GLY A 26 -4.84 -5.59 5.79
CA GLY A 26 -4.44 -4.50 4.91
C GLY A 26 -3.57 -4.95 3.75
N THR A 27 -2.65 -5.90 3.94
CA THR A 27 -1.90 -6.48 2.82
C THR A 27 -2.80 -7.27 1.88
N GLU A 28 -3.78 -8.01 2.42
CA GLU A 28 -4.79 -8.68 1.60
C GLU A 28 -5.63 -7.69 0.78
N GLN A 29 -6.09 -6.60 1.41
CA GLN A 29 -6.84 -5.56 0.73
C GLN A 29 -6.02 -4.88 -0.37
N ALA A 30 -4.74 -4.58 -0.12
CA ALA A 30 -3.85 -4.00 -1.12
C ALA A 30 -3.69 -4.93 -2.33
N VAL A 31 -3.50 -6.24 -2.12
CA VAL A 31 -3.44 -7.23 -3.21
C VAL A 31 -4.75 -7.22 -4.02
N ARG A 32 -5.90 -7.26 -3.35
CA ARG A 32 -7.22 -7.25 -4.03
C ARG A 32 -7.39 -6.01 -4.93
N ILE A 33 -7.01 -4.83 -4.43
CA ILE A 33 -7.05 -3.58 -5.22
C ILE A 33 -6.15 -3.71 -6.45
N LEU A 34 -4.91 -4.15 -6.27
CA LEU A 34 -3.92 -4.23 -7.35
C LEU A 34 -4.28 -5.28 -8.42
N GLU A 35 -4.93 -6.37 -8.04
CA GLU A 35 -5.35 -7.43 -8.97
C GLU A 35 -6.67 -7.08 -9.69
N SER A 36 -7.61 -6.42 -8.98
CA SER A 36 -8.91 -6.03 -9.56
C SER A 36 -8.80 -5.08 -10.76
N ARG A 37 -7.70 -4.31 -10.87
CA ARG A 37 -7.48 -3.39 -11.99
C ARG A 37 -7.18 -4.11 -13.32
N GLY A 38 -6.73 -5.37 -13.27
CA GLY A 38 -6.17 -6.07 -14.43
C GLY A 38 -4.98 -5.33 -15.05
N ALA A 39 -5.02 -5.08 -16.36
CA ALA A 39 -3.99 -4.33 -17.09
C ALA A 39 -4.15 -2.80 -17.01
N ARG A 40 -5.21 -2.29 -16.37
CA ARG A 40 -5.51 -0.85 -16.34
C ARG A 40 -4.64 -0.11 -15.32
N PRO A 41 -4.34 1.19 -15.54
CA PRO A 41 -3.76 2.04 -14.51
C PRO A 41 -4.65 2.10 -13.26
N LEU A 42 -4.06 2.40 -12.10
CA LEU A 42 -4.82 2.64 -10.88
C LEU A 42 -5.74 3.86 -11.04
N SER A 43 -6.98 3.79 -10.57
CA SER A 43 -7.81 5.00 -10.44
C SER A 43 -7.26 5.94 -9.36
N VAL A 44 -7.78 7.16 -9.28
CA VAL A 44 -7.42 8.08 -8.19
C VAL A 44 -7.83 7.48 -6.85
N ASP A 45 -9.05 6.99 -6.73
CA ASP A 45 -9.57 6.37 -5.50
C ASP A 45 -8.72 5.18 -5.04
N GLN A 46 -8.28 4.34 -5.99
CA GLN A 46 -7.39 3.21 -5.68
C GLN A 46 -6.03 3.68 -5.15
N ARG A 47 -5.49 4.78 -5.69
CA ARG A 47 -4.21 5.35 -5.20
C ARG A 47 -4.37 5.92 -3.80
N THR A 48 -5.45 6.68 -3.57
CA THR A 48 -5.78 7.24 -2.25
C THR A 48 -5.90 6.14 -1.20
N LEU A 49 -6.71 5.12 -1.48
CA LEU A 49 -6.92 4.00 -0.57
C LEU A 49 -5.63 3.20 -0.32
N LEU A 50 -4.80 2.98 -1.34
CA LEU A 50 -3.49 2.33 -1.17
C LEU A 50 -2.53 3.17 -0.30
N GLY A 51 -2.58 4.51 -0.41
CA GLY A 51 -1.82 5.42 0.44
C GLY A 51 -2.27 5.39 1.89
N GLU A 52 -3.58 5.39 2.15
CA GLU A 52 -4.15 5.27 3.50
C GLU A 52 -3.82 3.91 4.15
N LEU A 53 -3.83 2.84 3.36
CA LEU A 53 -3.38 1.53 3.81
C LEU A 53 -1.89 1.53 4.16
N ASP A 54 -1.01 2.12 3.34
CA ASP A 54 0.42 2.23 3.67
C ASP A 54 0.61 2.92 5.02
N GLU A 55 -0.04 4.09 5.22
CA GLU A 55 0.09 4.83 6.46
C GLU A 55 -0.41 4.01 7.66
N THR A 56 -1.59 3.37 7.53
CA THR A 56 -2.15 2.53 8.59
C THR A 56 -1.19 1.40 8.96
N LEU A 57 -0.64 0.68 7.96
CA LEU A 57 0.25 -0.46 8.20
C LEU A 57 1.57 -0.01 8.82
N ARG A 58 2.09 1.14 8.38
CA ARG A 58 3.35 1.71 8.88
C ARG A 58 3.25 2.16 10.33
N GLN A 59 2.12 2.75 10.73
CA GLN A 59 1.93 3.28 12.09
C GLN A 59 1.43 2.23 13.09
N THR A 60 0.69 1.21 12.64
CA THR A 60 -0.07 0.34 13.57
C THR A 60 0.34 -1.14 13.54
N SER A 61 1.26 -1.54 12.66
CA SER A 61 1.79 -2.90 12.66
C SER A 61 2.80 -3.13 13.79
N ILE A 62 2.68 -4.29 14.44
CA ILE A 62 3.49 -4.67 15.61
C ILE A 62 4.96 -4.92 15.27
N CYS A 63 5.27 -5.31 14.03
CA CYS A 63 6.63 -5.65 13.60
C CYS A 63 7.03 -5.00 12.28
N GLY A 64 8.34 -5.03 11.99
CA GLY A 64 8.92 -4.41 10.79
C GLY A 64 8.33 -4.90 9.48
N LEU A 65 7.94 -6.18 9.37
CA LEU A 65 7.32 -6.71 8.15
C LEU A 65 6.02 -5.97 7.82
N GLY A 66 5.12 -5.83 8.79
CA GLY A 66 3.87 -5.11 8.59
C GLY A 66 4.13 -3.65 8.24
N GLN A 67 5.08 -3.01 8.95
CA GLN A 67 5.43 -1.61 8.75
C GLN A 67 5.97 -1.30 7.35
N VAL A 68 6.71 -2.22 6.73
CA VAL A 68 7.33 -2.00 5.41
C VAL A 68 6.59 -2.65 4.24
N SER A 69 5.54 -3.44 4.51
CA SER A 69 4.86 -4.29 3.53
C SER A 69 4.33 -3.57 2.27
N LEU A 70 3.99 -2.28 2.38
CA LEU A 70 3.51 -1.47 1.25
C LEU A 70 4.53 -0.44 0.73
N THR A 71 5.78 -0.48 1.22
CA THR A 71 6.86 0.40 0.74
C THR A 71 7.07 0.37 -0.77
N PRO A 72 7.02 -0.79 -1.47
CA PRO A 72 7.12 -0.82 -2.93
C PRO A 72 6.02 0.00 -3.61
N LEU A 73 4.79 -0.03 -3.10
CA LEU A 73 3.68 0.76 -3.64
C LEU A 73 3.87 2.24 -3.35
N ARG A 74 4.22 2.60 -2.11
CA ARG A 74 4.50 4.00 -1.74
C ARG A 74 5.57 4.62 -2.63
N SER A 75 6.66 3.90 -2.90
CA SER A 75 7.71 4.37 -3.81
C SER A 75 7.18 4.63 -5.23
N LEU A 76 6.29 3.77 -5.74
CA LEU A 76 5.66 3.98 -7.06
C LEU A 76 4.67 5.14 -7.07
N LEU A 77 3.85 5.28 -6.03
CA LEU A 77 2.88 6.37 -5.91
C LEU A 77 3.58 7.74 -5.83
N ASN A 78 4.70 7.81 -5.08
CA ASN A 78 5.49 9.03 -4.93
C ASN A 78 6.38 9.35 -6.15
N SER A 79 6.80 8.34 -6.91
CA SER A 79 7.55 8.57 -8.16
C SER A 79 6.63 8.89 -9.34
N ALA A 80 5.36 8.49 -9.28
CA ALA A 80 4.34 8.88 -10.25
C ALA A 80 3.91 10.37 -10.11
N SER A 81 4.26 11.04 -9.00
CA SER A 81 3.89 12.43 -8.71
C SER A 81 4.94 13.47 -9.15
N LEU A 82 5.54 13.33 -10.34
CA LEU A 82 6.09 14.48 -11.08
C LEU A 82 4.96 15.37 -11.68
N SER A 83 3.83 15.46 -10.98
CA SER A 83 2.79 16.49 -11.10
C SER A 83 2.36 16.85 -9.67
N PRO A 84 2.28 18.14 -9.30
CA PRO A 84 2.27 18.55 -7.89
C PRO A 84 0.87 18.56 -7.26
N SER A 85 0.91 18.58 -5.93
CA SER A 85 -0.15 18.87 -4.95
C SER A 85 -1.02 17.69 -4.50
N THR A 86 -0.82 17.28 -3.25
CA THR A 86 -1.76 17.55 -2.16
C THR A 86 -1.02 17.37 -0.83
N SER A 87 -0.92 18.46 -0.07
CA SER A 87 -0.38 18.48 1.29
C SER A 87 -1.38 17.80 2.24
N PRO A 88 -0.95 17.04 3.27
CA PRO A 88 -1.86 16.58 4.31
C PRO A 88 -2.35 17.78 5.16
N PRO A 89 -3.59 17.73 5.71
CA PRO A 89 -4.06 18.76 6.62
C PRO A 89 -3.20 18.80 7.89
N SER A 90 -2.80 20.00 8.26
CA SER A 90 -2.16 20.33 9.54
C SER A 90 -3.02 19.83 10.70
N GLN A 91 -2.48 18.92 11.50
CA GLN A 91 -3.07 18.56 12.79
C GLN A 91 -2.60 19.58 13.82
N SER A 92 -3.58 20.26 14.42
CA SER A 92 -3.48 21.16 15.58
C SER A 92 -3.21 20.40 16.87
#